data_AF-A0A8T7M8C2-F1
#
_entry.id   AF-A0A8T7M8C2-F1
#
_cell.length_a   1.000
_cell.length_b   1.000
_cell.length_c   1.000
_cell.angle_alpha   90.00
_cell.angle_beta   90.00
_cell.angle_gamma   90.00
#
_symmetry.space_group_name_H-M   'P 1'
#
loop_
_entity.id
_entity.type
_entity.pdbx_description
1 polymer ?
#
loop_
_entity_poly.entity_id
_entity_poly.type
_entity_poly.pdbx_seq_one_letter_code
_entity_poly.pdbx_strand_id
1 'polypeptide(L)'
;MILTLLVAIFLAACNEMPTPTPTLKPDTPTPLISTASITATPIPQSDLVVLYDGALDKGTPDTQGFKMLIMPMVGSSSTQSYKAGVTTLDTQQSANDLTGYFAKPNLMPILYQEKGFTLSFKIQIVREEHKYGDRNKDGISDRAGFSVSLLSKDKKGIELAFWTNQIWAQNDGPAQPSTNNGTLFTHGESVDFNTTAALTSYELTIKGATYTLSTDSKVLLTNKLRDYSNFGFPYNQSNFLFLGDNSGSASVIVKIAYAAITAH
;
A
#
# COMPACT_ATOMS: atom_id res chain seq x y z
N MET A 1 -13.05 20.06 6.70
CA MET A 1 -13.69 20.22 5.36
C MET A 1 -12.97 19.44 4.24
N ILE A 2 -12.02 18.55 4.55
CA ILE A 2 -11.29 17.71 3.57
C ILE A 2 -11.96 16.32 3.40
N LEU A 3 -12.71 15.87 4.41
CA LEU A 3 -13.38 14.57 4.44
C LEU A 3 -14.54 14.43 3.44
N THR A 4 -15.20 15.54 3.08
CA THR A 4 -16.37 15.54 2.18
C THR A 4 -15.99 15.40 0.71
N LEU A 5 -14.75 15.75 0.32
CA LEU A 5 -14.30 15.70 -1.07
C LEU A 5 -13.79 14.30 -1.47
N LEU A 6 -13.33 13.50 -0.51
CA LEU A 6 -12.87 12.11 -0.71
C LEU A 6 -14.00 11.17 -1.20
N VAL A 7 -15.25 11.43 -0.81
CA VAL A 7 -16.40 10.54 -1.09
C VAL A 7 -16.97 10.76 -2.50
N ALA A 8 -16.89 11.98 -3.05
CA ALA A 8 -17.57 12.33 -4.31
C ALA A 8 -16.88 11.76 -5.56
N ILE A 9 -15.57 11.51 -5.52
CA ILE A 9 -14.79 11.11 -6.72
C ILE A 9 -14.94 9.61 -7.03
N PHE A 10 -15.31 8.77 -6.05
CA PHE A 10 -15.36 7.31 -6.23
C PHE A 10 -16.73 6.74 -6.63
N LEU A 11 -17.84 7.48 -6.47
CA LEU A 11 -19.17 6.99 -6.86
C LEU A 11 -19.37 6.80 -8.38
N ALA A 12 -18.49 7.37 -9.22
CA ALA A 12 -18.65 7.33 -10.68
C ALA A 12 -18.09 6.05 -11.35
N ALA A 13 -17.49 5.11 -10.62
CA ALA A 13 -16.77 3.97 -11.19
C ALA A 13 -17.42 2.59 -11.00
N CYS A 14 -18.59 2.51 -10.36
CA CYS A 14 -19.27 1.25 -10.09
C CYS A 14 -20.68 1.26 -10.68
N ASN A 15 -20.81 0.98 -11.97
CA ASN A 15 -22.05 0.44 -12.50
C ASN A 15 -21.80 -0.42 -13.74
N GLU A 16 -22.56 -1.51 -13.82
CA GLU A 16 -22.74 -2.45 -14.94
C GLU A 16 -21.80 -3.66 -15.01
N MET A 17 -22.24 -4.80 -14.46
CA MET A 17 -22.10 -6.11 -15.13
C MET A 17 -23.30 -7.02 -14.82
N PRO A 18 -23.88 -7.71 -15.84
CA PRO A 18 -25.00 -8.64 -15.67
C PRO A 18 -24.53 -10.05 -15.27
N THR A 19 -25.38 -10.74 -14.49
CA THR A 19 -25.17 -12.12 -14.02
C THR A 19 -25.58 -13.17 -15.07
N PRO A 20 -24.76 -14.20 -15.35
CA PRO A 20 -25.17 -15.32 -16.18
C PRO A 20 -25.92 -16.38 -15.36
N THR A 21 -27.04 -16.86 -15.91
CA THR A 21 -27.84 -17.97 -15.39
C THR A 21 -27.23 -19.32 -15.82
N PRO A 22 -26.96 -20.27 -14.90
CA PRO A 22 -26.49 -21.59 -15.27
C PRO A 22 -27.66 -22.50 -15.68
N THR A 23 -27.52 -23.19 -16.82
CA THR A 23 -28.45 -24.22 -17.31
C THR A 23 -27.90 -25.61 -16.96
N LEU A 24 -28.67 -26.40 -16.22
CA LEU A 24 -28.33 -27.79 -15.86
C LEU A 24 -28.61 -28.74 -17.03
N LYS A 25 -27.68 -29.66 -17.32
CA LYS A 25 -27.85 -30.77 -18.28
C LYS A 25 -27.87 -32.11 -17.50
N PRO A 26 -28.67 -33.11 -17.91
CA PRO A 26 -28.80 -34.38 -17.16
C PRO A 26 -27.64 -35.35 -17.43
N ASP A 27 -27.27 -36.09 -16.38
CA ASP A 27 -26.19 -37.09 -16.34
C ASP A 27 -26.55 -38.41 -17.03
N THR A 28 -25.55 -39.01 -17.68
CA THR A 28 -25.59 -40.40 -18.19
C THR A 28 -24.54 -41.23 -17.43
N PRO A 29 -24.88 -42.42 -16.89
CA PRO A 29 -23.95 -43.19 -16.07
C PRO A 29 -22.92 -43.94 -16.94
N THR A 30 -21.64 -43.75 -16.62
CA THR A 30 -20.49 -44.43 -17.26
C THR A 30 -19.82 -45.34 -16.22
N PRO A 31 -19.36 -46.56 -16.59
CA PRO A 31 -18.93 -47.56 -15.61
C PRO A 31 -17.56 -47.26 -14.99
N LEU A 32 -17.40 -47.67 -13.73
CA LEU A 32 -16.23 -47.47 -12.89
C LEU A 32 -15.06 -48.37 -13.33
N ILE A 33 -14.01 -47.77 -13.88
CA ILE A 33 -12.67 -48.35 -13.93
C ILE A 33 -11.86 -47.66 -12.82
N SER A 34 -11.46 -48.42 -11.81
CA SER A 34 -10.61 -47.94 -10.72
C SER A 34 -9.15 -47.90 -11.20
N THR A 35 -8.75 -46.75 -11.73
CA THR A 35 -7.33 -46.38 -11.80
C THR A 35 -7.02 -45.56 -10.56
N ALA A 36 -6.07 -46.01 -9.73
CA ALA A 36 -5.57 -45.21 -8.62
C ALA A 36 -4.87 -43.95 -9.19
N SER A 37 -5.61 -42.84 -9.22
CA SER A 37 -5.08 -41.54 -9.58
C SER A 37 -4.26 -41.01 -8.42
N ILE A 38 -2.94 -40.95 -8.59
CA ILE A 38 -2.09 -40.05 -7.81
C ILE A 38 -2.49 -38.62 -8.17
N THR A 39 -3.46 -38.06 -7.45
CA THR A 39 -3.74 -36.63 -7.48
C THR A 39 -2.54 -35.91 -6.87
N ALA A 40 -1.67 -35.39 -7.73
CA ALA A 40 -0.75 -34.34 -7.32
C ALA A 40 -1.59 -33.20 -6.77
N THR A 41 -1.40 -32.86 -5.49
CA THR A 41 -2.01 -31.68 -4.90
C THR A 41 -1.60 -30.48 -5.76
N PRO A 42 -2.53 -29.70 -6.33
CA PRO A 42 -2.18 -28.50 -7.06
C PRO A 42 -1.31 -27.64 -6.15
N ILE A 43 -0.09 -27.33 -6.58
CA ILE A 43 0.70 -26.30 -5.91
C ILE A 43 -0.15 -25.04 -6.03
N PRO A 44 -0.52 -24.36 -4.92
CA PRO A 44 -1.27 -23.12 -5.01
C PRO A 44 -0.52 -22.17 -5.94
N GLN A 45 -1.17 -21.81 -7.05
CA GLN A 45 -0.63 -20.88 -8.01
C GLN A 45 -0.64 -19.51 -7.34
N SER A 46 0.54 -18.93 -7.21
CA SER A 46 0.68 -17.58 -6.71
C SER A 46 0.31 -16.59 -7.81
N ASP A 47 -0.60 -15.66 -7.51
CA ASP A 47 -1.07 -14.64 -8.44
C ASP A 47 -0.19 -13.39 -8.30
N LEU A 48 0.82 -13.29 -9.16
CA LEU A 48 1.67 -12.10 -9.30
C LEU A 48 0.99 -11.05 -10.19
N VAL A 49 0.80 -9.85 -9.65
CA VAL A 49 0.35 -8.67 -10.38
C VAL A 49 1.42 -7.59 -10.29
N VAL A 50 2.03 -7.27 -11.43
CA VAL A 50 2.94 -6.13 -11.56
C VAL A 50 2.12 -4.86 -11.76
N LEU A 51 2.17 -3.95 -10.79
CA LEU A 51 1.42 -2.69 -10.81
C LEU A 51 2.25 -1.55 -11.39
N TYR A 52 3.56 -1.59 -11.18
CA TYR A 52 4.48 -0.64 -11.79
C TYR A 52 5.83 -1.33 -12.01
N ASP A 53 6.30 -1.27 -13.25
CA ASP A 53 7.67 -1.61 -13.60
C ASP A 53 8.25 -0.47 -14.44
N GLY A 54 9.17 0.28 -13.83
CA GLY A 54 9.83 1.39 -14.49
C GLY A 54 10.68 0.93 -15.67
N ALA A 55 11.20 -0.30 -15.67
CA ALA A 55 12.05 -0.83 -16.75
C ALA A 55 11.29 -1.03 -18.07
N LEU A 56 9.96 -1.04 -18.04
CA LEU A 56 9.14 -1.12 -19.25
C LEU A 56 9.15 0.17 -20.08
N ASP A 57 9.72 1.27 -19.57
CA ASP A 57 9.81 2.56 -20.25
C ASP A 57 8.43 3.12 -20.67
N LYS A 58 7.42 2.86 -19.84
CA LYS A 58 6.02 3.30 -20.06
C LYS A 58 5.65 4.57 -19.32
N GLY A 59 6.59 5.21 -18.62
CA GLY A 59 6.36 6.41 -17.82
C GLY A 59 6.17 6.10 -16.34
N THR A 60 5.35 6.92 -15.68
CA THR A 60 5.13 6.94 -14.22
C THR A 60 4.11 5.89 -13.75
N PRO A 61 3.99 5.60 -12.43
CA PRO A 61 3.08 4.55 -11.93
C PRO A 61 1.62 4.72 -12.38
N ASP A 62 1.14 5.96 -12.49
CA ASP A 62 -0.22 6.30 -12.92
C ASP A 62 -0.52 6.05 -14.41
N THR A 63 0.52 5.87 -15.23
CA THR A 63 0.40 5.35 -16.61
C THR A 63 0.25 3.82 -16.66
N GLN A 64 0.52 3.13 -15.55
CA GLN A 64 0.47 1.67 -15.42
C GLN A 64 -0.67 1.24 -14.48
N GLY A 65 -0.38 0.47 -13.43
CA GLY A 65 -1.34 -0.12 -12.52
C GLY A 65 -1.86 0.81 -11.42
N PHE A 66 -1.40 2.06 -11.35
CA PHE A 66 -1.83 3.01 -10.32
C PHE A 66 -2.70 4.14 -10.87
N LYS A 67 -3.36 4.85 -9.95
CA LYS A 67 -3.92 6.19 -10.15
C LYS A 67 -3.18 7.16 -9.24
N MET A 68 -2.79 8.31 -9.76
CA MET A 68 -2.22 9.38 -8.94
C MET A 68 -3.31 10.02 -8.08
N LEU A 69 -3.03 10.16 -6.78
CA LEU A 69 -3.70 11.09 -5.89
C LEU A 69 -2.88 12.38 -5.87
N ILE A 70 -3.56 13.52 -5.98
CA ILE A 70 -2.97 14.83 -5.72
C ILE A 70 -3.98 15.69 -4.97
N MET A 71 -3.58 16.21 -3.81
CA MET A 71 -4.37 17.13 -3.01
C MET A 71 -3.51 18.30 -2.53
N PRO A 72 -3.99 19.55 -2.64
CA PRO A 72 -5.25 19.93 -3.28
C PRO A 72 -5.22 19.70 -4.81
N MET A 73 -6.37 19.35 -5.41
CA MET A 73 -6.44 19.08 -6.87
C MET A 73 -6.06 20.29 -7.73
N VAL A 74 -6.27 21.49 -7.21
CA VAL A 74 -5.88 22.75 -7.83
C VAL A 74 -4.86 23.42 -6.95
N GLY A 75 -3.75 23.85 -7.53
CA GLY A 75 -2.70 24.59 -6.81
C GLY A 75 -1.75 23.72 -6.00
N SER A 76 -1.82 22.38 -6.11
CA SER A 76 -0.72 21.54 -5.62
C SER A 76 0.55 21.85 -6.41
N SER A 77 1.64 21.92 -5.67
CA SER A 77 3.01 22.12 -6.14
C SER A 77 3.78 20.81 -6.32
N SER A 78 3.14 19.68 -6.01
CA SER A 78 3.72 18.35 -6.16
C SER A 78 3.96 18.03 -7.63
N THR A 79 5.08 17.36 -7.90
CA THR A 79 5.44 16.95 -9.26
C THR A 79 5.81 15.48 -9.30
N GLN A 80 5.63 14.87 -10.47
CA GLN A 80 6.23 13.59 -10.80
C GLN A 80 7.00 13.71 -12.12
N SER A 81 8.11 13.00 -12.23
CA SER A 81 8.88 12.91 -13.47
C SER A 81 9.40 11.49 -13.65
N TYR A 82 9.55 11.06 -14.90
CA TYR A 82 10.09 9.76 -15.23
C TYR A 82 11.38 9.90 -16.03
N LYS A 83 12.42 9.16 -15.64
CA LYS A 83 13.69 9.10 -16.37
C LYS A 83 14.41 7.78 -16.12
N ALA A 84 14.79 7.10 -17.20
CA ALA A 84 15.67 5.92 -17.19
C ALA A 84 15.22 4.83 -16.19
N GLY A 85 13.97 4.39 -16.28
CA GLY A 85 13.47 3.31 -15.44
C GLY A 85 12.96 3.74 -14.06
N VAL A 86 12.98 5.03 -13.74
CA VAL A 86 12.69 5.52 -12.38
C VAL A 86 11.77 6.72 -12.43
N THR A 87 10.75 6.69 -11.58
CA THR A 87 9.88 7.84 -11.31
C THR A 87 10.38 8.58 -10.08
N THR A 88 10.52 9.89 -10.17
CA THR A 88 10.72 10.77 -9.01
C THR A 88 9.41 11.46 -8.69
N LEU A 89 8.90 11.25 -7.48
CA LEU A 89 7.81 12.02 -6.89
C LEU A 89 8.40 13.07 -5.94
N ASP A 90 7.98 14.32 -6.08
CA ASP A 90 8.46 15.46 -5.29
C ASP A 90 7.28 16.22 -4.69
N THR A 91 7.20 16.25 -3.36
CA THR A 91 6.22 17.02 -2.57
C THR A 91 6.88 18.13 -1.74
N GLN A 92 8.17 18.43 -1.95
CA GLN A 92 8.95 19.37 -1.12
C GLN A 92 8.50 20.82 -1.23
N GLN A 93 7.87 21.21 -2.33
CA GLN A 93 7.44 22.60 -2.51
C GLN A 93 6.32 23.01 -1.55
N SER A 94 5.55 22.05 -1.05
CA SER A 94 4.48 22.29 -0.07
C SER A 94 4.27 21.04 0.77
N ALA A 95 4.65 21.10 2.04
CA ALA A 95 4.37 20.04 3.01
C ALA A 95 2.87 19.87 3.33
N ASN A 96 2.00 20.69 2.75
CA ASN A 96 0.55 20.53 2.84
C ASN A 96 -0.02 19.66 1.72
N ASP A 97 0.79 19.33 0.70
CA ASP A 97 0.34 18.55 -0.44
C ASP A 97 0.34 17.07 -0.09
N LEU A 98 -0.75 16.37 -0.40
CA LEU A 98 -0.82 14.92 -0.31
C LEU A 98 -0.79 14.37 -1.72
N THR A 99 0.29 13.68 -2.05
CA THR A 99 0.49 13.16 -3.40
C THR A 99 1.08 11.77 -3.37
N GLY A 100 0.48 10.86 -4.13
CA GLY A 100 0.94 9.48 -4.19
C GLY A 100 0.14 8.65 -5.19
N TYR A 101 0.20 7.34 -5.04
CA TYR A 101 -0.33 6.40 -6.01
C TYR A 101 -1.19 5.35 -5.33
N PHE A 102 -2.46 5.24 -5.72
CA PHE A 102 -3.33 4.13 -5.33
C PHE A 102 -3.37 3.07 -6.41
N ALA A 103 -3.23 1.80 -6.05
CA ALA A 103 -3.38 0.72 -7.02
C ALA A 103 -4.81 0.74 -7.59
N LYS A 104 -4.95 0.51 -8.90
CA LYS A 104 -6.26 0.41 -9.56
C LYS A 104 -7.01 -0.79 -8.97
N PRO A 105 -8.21 -0.60 -8.39
CA PRO A 105 -8.92 -1.68 -7.69
C PRO A 105 -9.18 -2.93 -8.55
N ASN A 106 -9.38 -2.76 -9.86
CA ASN A 106 -9.61 -3.86 -10.79
C ASN A 106 -8.35 -4.68 -11.14
N LEU A 107 -7.17 -4.21 -10.73
CA LEU A 107 -5.91 -4.95 -10.88
C LEU A 107 -5.47 -5.62 -9.58
N MET A 108 -5.98 -5.17 -8.43
CA MET A 108 -5.64 -5.74 -7.13
C MET A 108 -6.27 -7.12 -6.98
N PRO A 109 -5.50 -8.18 -6.67
CA PRO A 109 -6.08 -9.45 -6.30
C PRO A 109 -6.78 -9.34 -4.94
N ILE A 110 -7.60 -10.32 -4.61
CA ILE A 110 -8.21 -10.39 -3.27
C ILE A 110 -7.13 -10.84 -2.27
N LEU A 111 -6.84 -10.01 -1.28
CA LEU A 111 -5.76 -10.20 -0.32
C LEU A 111 -6.26 -10.86 0.96
N TYR A 112 -6.08 -12.17 1.07
CA TYR A 112 -6.45 -12.95 2.24
C TYR A 112 -5.26 -13.08 3.18
N GLN A 113 -5.27 -12.41 4.34
CA GLN A 113 -4.14 -12.46 5.28
C GLN A 113 -3.84 -13.89 5.77
N GLU A 114 -4.86 -14.75 5.91
CA GLU A 114 -4.71 -16.14 6.33
C GLU A 114 -3.92 -16.98 5.31
N LYS A 115 -4.06 -16.67 4.02
CA LYS A 115 -3.26 -17.29 2.94
C LYS A 115 -1.91 -16.59 2.76
N GLY A 116 -1.89 -15.30 3.03
CA GLY A 116 -0.74 -14.43 2.97
C GLY A 116 -0.57 -13.81 1.60
N PHE A 117 0.16 -12.71 1.56
CA PHE A 117 0.49 -11.99 0.35
C PHE A 117 1.70 -11.09 0.59
N THR A 118 2.37 -10.72 -0.49
CA THR A 118 3.59 -9.92 -0.44
C THR A 118 3.51 -8.75 -1.41
N LEU A 119 3.84 -7.55 -0.92
CA LEU A 119 4.16 -6.40 -1.75
C LEU A 119 5.67 -6.32 -1.94
N SER A 120 6.09 -6.43 -3.19
CA SER A 120 7.47 -6.19 -3.63
C SER A 120 7.55 -4.77 -4.19
N PHE A 121 8.40 -3.91 -3.63
CA PHE A 121 8.53 -2.52 -4.09
C PHE A 121 9.96 -2.03 -4.04
N LYS A 122 10.31 -1.09 -4.92
CA LYS A 122 11.68 -0.60 -5.04
C LYS A 122 11.74 0.92 -5.03
N ILE A 123 12.36 1.48 -3.99
CA ILE A 123 12.39 2.92 -3.74
C ILE A 123 13.73 3.44 -3.23
N GLN A 124 13.94 4.75 -3.30
CA GLN A 124 15.00 5.48 -2.60
C GLN A 124 14.42 6.79 -2.09
N ILE A 125 14.57 7.07 -0.80
CA ILE A 125 14.30 8.41 -0.28
C ILE A 125 15.50 9.30 -0.66
N VAL A 126 15.27 10.38 -1.40
CA VAL A 126 16.32 11.35 -1.74
C VAL A 126 16.38 12.45 -0.70
N ARG A 127 15.21 12.93 -0.27
CA ARG A 127 15.02 13.93 0.78
C ARG A 127 13.69 13.67 1.46
N GLU A 128 13.63 13.89 2.77
CA GLU A 128 12.38 13.80 3.52
C GLU A 128 12.40 14.82 4.68
N GLU A 129 11.26 15.43 4.98
CA GLU A 129 11.09 16.37 6.10
C GLU A 129 9.75 16.14 6.82
N HIS A 130 9.76 16.12 8.15
CA HIS A 130 8.59 15.81 8.99
C HIS A 130 8.49 16.67 10.27
N LYS A 131 9.00 17.91 10.24
CA LYS A 131 9.32 18.72 11.43
C LYS A 131 8.15 19.02 12.39
N TYR A 132 6.89 18.89 11.97
CA TYR A 132 5.72 19.35 12.73
C TYR A 132 4.68 18.25 12.97
N GLY A 133 5.11 17.00 13.05
CA GLY A 133 4.21 15.85 13.07
C GLY A 133 3.87 15.25 14.43
N ASP A 134 4.45 15.71 15.54
CA ASP A 134 4.21 15.13 16.88
C ASP A 134 2.83 15.55 17.43
N ARG A 135 1.83 14.66 17.30
CA ARG A 135 0.44 14.91 17.70
C ARG A 135 0.17 14.46 19.13
N ASN A 136 0.84 13.42 19.60
CA ASN A 136 0.69 12.89 20.95
C ASN A 136 1.63 13.56 21.99
N LYS A 137 2.55 14.43 21.55
CA LYS A 137 3.51 15.19 22.35
C LYS A 137 4.52 14.31 23.10
N ASP A 138 4.91 13.19 22.52
CA ASP A 138 5.91 12.29 23.11
C ASP A 138 7.35 12.64 22.71
N GLY A 139 7.54 13.67 21.88
CA GLY A 139 8.83 14.12 21.38
C GLY A 139 9.26 13.45 20.08
N ILE A 140 8.42 12.60 19.49
CA ILE A 140 8.65 11.90 18.24
C ILE A 140 7.61 12.35 17.21
N SER A 141 8.05 12.61 15.97
CA SER A 141 7.11 13.01 14.92
C SER A 141 6.23 11.84 14.49
N ASP A 142 4.92 12.05 14.36
CA ASP A 142 3.95 11.05 13.89
C ASP A 142 3.69 11.14 12.37
N ARG A 143 4.64 11.69 11.61
CA ARG A 143 4.47 11.99 10.18
C ARG A 143 5.72 11.62 9.39
N ALA A 144 5.52 11.21 8.14
CA ALA A 144 6.60 11.02 7.18
C ALA A 144 6.13 11.52 5.81
N GLY A 145 7.06 12.04 5.03
CA GLY A 145 6.79 12.46 3.64
C GLY A 145 6.56 11.29 2.69
N PHE A 146 6.88 10.05 3.09
CA PHE A 146 6.58 8.87 2.30
C PHE A 146 6.07 7.73 3.19
N SER A 147 4.97 7.12 2.76
CA SER A 147 4.37 5.96 3.39
C SER A 147 3.99 4.89 2.36
N VAL A 148 3.93 3.65 2.86
CA VAL A 148 3.37 2.49 2.17
C VAL A 148 2.24 1.95 3.02
N SER A 149 1.02 1.98 2.50
CA SER A 149 -0.17 1.46 3.19
C SER A 149 -0.69 0.25 2.42
N LEU A 150 -0.80 -0.90 3.07
CA LEU A 150 -1.26 -2.15 2.47
C LEU A 150 -2.32 -2.79 3.36
N LEU A 151 -3.55 -2.94 2.86
CA LEU A 151 -4.68 -3.49 3.59
C LEU A 151 -5.25 -4.73 2.91
N SER A 152 -5.54 -5.73 3.72
CA SER A 152 -6.15 -6.99 3.31
C SER A 152 -7.64 -6.82 2.95
N LYS A 153 -8.27 -7.89 2.47
CA LYS A 153 -9.72 -7.98 2.25
C LYS A 153 -10.52 -7.56 3.49
N ASP A 154 -10.06 -7.93 4.68
CA ASP A 154 -10.73 -7.61 5.96
C ASP A 154 -10.39 -6.20 6.49
N LYS A 155 -9.65 -5.40 5.70
CA LYS A 155 -9.23 -4.02 5.98
C LYS A 155 -8.17 -3.87 7.06
N LYS A 156 -7.70 -4.98 7.64
CA LYS A 156 -6.50 -4.97 8.49
C LYS A 156 -5.26 -4.93 7.62
N GLY A 157 -4.20 -4.34 8.13
CA GLY A 157 -2.98 -4.19 7.37
C GLY A 157 -1.92 -3.43 8.13
N ILE A 158 -1.09 -2.69 7.40
CA ILE A 158 -0.05 -1.86 8.00
C ILE A 158 0.18 -0.62 7.14
N GLU A 159 0.48 0.49 7.80
CA GLU A 159 1.09 1.65 7.18
C GLU A 159 2.52 1.82 7.72
N LEU A 160 3.48 1.80 6.80
CA LEU A 160 4.90 1.99 7.09
C LEU A 160 5.33 3.36 6.59
N ALA A 161 6.06 4.07 7.42
CA ALA A 161 6.59 5.40 7.17
C ALA A 161 8.12 5.32 7.01
N PHE A 162 8.65 6.11 6.08
CA PHE A 162 10.05 6.11 5.71
C PHE A 162 10.65 7.49 5.95
N TRP A 163 11.54 7.59 6.93
CA TRP A 163 12.44 8.72 7.11
C TRP A 163 13.80 8.41 6.50
N THR A 164 14.66 9.42 6.39
CA THR A 164 16.02 9.27 5.81
C THR A 164 16.89 8.22 6.54
N ASN A 165 16.68 8.04 7.84
CA ASN A 165 17.49 7.19 8.72
C ASN A 165 16.68 6.13 9.48
N GLN A 166 15.37 6.04 9.26
CA GLN A 166 14.50 5.14 10.01
C GLN A 166 13.30 4.69 9.18
N ILE A 167 12.87 3.45 9.40
CA ILE A 167 11.57 2.95 8.92
C ILE A 167 10.74 2.57 10.14
N TRP A 168 9.47 2.92 10.15
CA TRP A 168 8.60 2.71 11.30
C TRP A 168 7.15 2.46 10.90
N ALA A 169 6.36 1.88 11.81
CA ALA A 169 4.96 1.58 11.59
C ALA A 169 4.04 2.61 12.25
N GLN A 170 2.97 3.01 11.59
CA GLN A 170 1.94 3.84 12.22
C GLN A 170 1.02 2.99 13.08
N ASN A 171 0.76 3.44 14.32
CA ASN A 171 -0.16 2.76 15.23
C ASN A 171 -1.62 2.91 14.80
N ASP A 172 -2.43 1.91 15.13
CA ASP A 172 -3.87 2.05 15.16
C ASP A 172 -4.33 2.62 16.51
N GLY A 173 -5.62 2.89 16.61
CA GLY A 173 -6.21 3.40 17.84
C GLY A 173 -7.67 3.83 17.66
N PRO A 174 -8.35 4.15 18.76
CA PRO A 174 -9.75 4.60 18.73
C PRO A 174 -9.92 5.97 18.05
N ALA A 175 -8.89 6.82 18.09
CA ALA A 175 -8.89 8.15 17.50
C ALA A 175 -7.45 8.65 17.31
N GLN A 176 -7.27 9.66 16.46
CA GLN A 176 -6.01 10.41 16.39
C GLN A 176 -5.79 11.16 17.71
N PRO A 177 -4.52 11.40 18.13
CA PRO A 177 -4.25 12.10 19.37
C PRO A 177 -4.96 13.46 19.45
N SER A 178 -5.78 13.62 20.48
CA SER A 178 -6.10 14.91 21.09
C SER A 178 -5.40 14.97 22.44
N THR A 179 -5.41 16.11 23.14
CA THR A 179 -4.81 16.20 24.50
C THR A 179 -5.37 15.09 25.41
N ASN A 180 -4.58 14.02 25.58
CA ASN A 180 -4.75 12.85 26.45
C ASN A 180 -5.63 11.69 25.96
N ASN A 181 -5.97 11.57 24.67
CA ASN A 181 -6.63 10.35 24.17
C ASN A 181 -6.37 10.13 22.67
N GLY A 182 -6.01 8.89 22.30
CA GLY A 182 -5.82 8.44 20.92
C GLY A 182 -4.38 8.04 20.56
N THR A 183 -4.24 6.95 19.81
CA THR A 183 -2.97 6.41 19.28
C THR A 183 -3.00 6.22 17.77
N LEU A 184 -4.12 6.55 17.12
CA LEU A 184 -4.26 6.35 15.68
C LEU A 184 -3.30 7.25 14.92
N PHE A 185 -2.47 6.63 14.08
CA PHE A 185 -1.41 7.28 13.32
C PHE A 185 -0.36 7.96 14.20
N THR A 186 -0.04 7.39 15.36
CA THR A 186 1.18 7.74 16.11
C THR A 186 2.35 6.85 15.72
N HIS A 187 3.55 7.28 16.10
CA HIS A 187 4.78 6.52 15.90
C HIS A 187 4.78 5.19 16.66
N GLY A 188 4.91 4.08 15.94
CA GLY A 188 4.97 2.72 16.47
C GLY A 188 6.39 2.15 16.52
N GLU A 189 6.52 0.83 16.33
CA GLU A 189 7.81 0.16 16.22
C GLU A 189 8.64 0.70 15.05
N SER A 190 9.96 0.73 15.23
CA SER A 190 10.89 1.25 14.24
C SER A 190 12.20 0.48 14.16
N VAL A 191 12.94 0.75 13.09
CA VAL A 191 14.28 0.24 12.84
C VAL A 191 15.14 1.31 12.20
N ASP A 192 16.35 1.47 12.72
CA ASP A 192 17.34 2.36 12.12
C ASP A 192 17.80 1.78 10.78
N PHE A 193 17.57 2.55 9.71
CA PHE A 193 17.85 2.14 8.35
C PHE A 193 18.08 3.36 7.46
N ASN A 194 19.21 3.42 6.78
CA ASN A 194 19.50 4.51 5.85
C ASN A 194 18.74 4.30 4.52
N THR A 195 17.57 4.93 4.38
CA THR A 195 16.71 4.86 3.19
C THR A 195 17.24 5.68 2.01
N THR A 196 18.28 6.48 2.23
CA THR A 196 18.89 7.35 1.22
C THR A 196 20.06 6.71 0.47
N ALA A 197 20.62 5.61 0.99
CA ALA A 197 21.85 5.03 0.48
C ALA A 197 21.75 4.56 -0.98
N ALA A 198 20.64 3.91 -1.35
CA ALA A 198 20.44 3.37 -2.68
C ALA A 198 18.97 3.11 -2.99
N LEU A 199 18.68 2.88 -4.27
CA LEU A 199 17.42 2.35 -4.74
C LEU A 199 17.27 0.89 -4.29
N THR A 200 16.51 0.68 -3.22
CA THR A 200 16.45 -0.54 -2.43
C THR A 200 15.15 -1.30 -2.70
N SER A 201 15.25 -2.61 -2.86
CA SER A 201 14.09 -3.51 -2.98
C SER A 201 13.63 -3.95 -1.59
N TYR A 202 12.32 -3.84 -1.36
CA TYR A 202 11.64 -4.20 -0.13
C TYR A 202 10.58 -5.25 -0.41
N GLU A 203 10.43 -6.20 0.51
CA GLU A 203 9.34 -7.16 0.54
C GLU A 203 8.55 -6.94 1.84
N LEU A 204 7.30 -6.50 1.70
CA LEU A 204 6.33 -6.42 2.79
C LEU A 204 5.38 -7.61 2.70
N THR A 205 5.60 -8.60 3.55
CA THR A 205 4.77 -9.81 3.61
C THR A 205 3.76 -9.71 4.74
N ILE A 206 2.49 -10.02 4.45
CA ILE A 206 1.44 -10.19 5.44
C ILE A 206 1.04 -11.66 5.46
N LYS A 207 1.01 -12.27 6.65
CA LYS A 207 0.53 -13.65 6.86
C LYS A 207 -0.07 -13.78 8.25
N GLY A 208 -1.30 -14.31 8.33
CA GLY A 208 -2.08 -14.35 9.55
C GLY A 208 -2.32 -12.94 10.10
N ALA A 209 -1.95 -12.72 11.36
CA ALA A 209 -2.11 -11.44 12.04
C ALA A 209 -0.82 -10.61 12.08
N THR A 210 0.19 -10.94 11.26
CA THR A 210 1.53 -10.37 11.32
C THR A 210 1.95 -9.80 9.97
N TYR A 211 2.70 -8.70 9.98
CA TYR A 211 3.48 -8.25 8.84
C TYR A 211 4.98 -8.45 9.10
N THR A 212 5.74 -8.61 8.03
CA THR A 212 7.21 -8.59 8.02
C THR A 212 7.68 -7.72 6.86
N LEU A 213 8.46 -6.67 7.16
CA LEU A 213 9.22 -5.91 6.18
C LEU A 213 10.65 -6.45 6.13
N SER A 214 11.15 -6.67 4.92
CA SER A 214 12.53 -7.11 4.68
C SER A 214 13.14 -6.42 3.46
N THR A 215 14.47 -6.40 3.42
CA THR A 215 15.27 -6.03 2.24
C THR A 215 16.27 -7.14 1.99
N ASP A 216 16.32 -7.66 0.77
CA ASP A 216 17.12 -8.83 0.41
C ASP A 216 16.89 -9.99 1.40
N SER A 217 17.90 -10.35 2.20
CA SER A 217 17.81 -11.41 3.23
C SER A 217 17.70 -10.88 4.66
N LYS A 218 17.56 -9.56 4.86
CA LYS A 218 17.49 -8.93 6.18
C LYS A 218 16.05 -8.56 6.52
N VAL A 219 15.54 -9.12 7.61
CA VAL A 219 14.30 -8.65 8.24
C VAL A 219 14.55 -7.30 8.91
N LEU A 220 13.71 -6.33 8.60
CA LEU A 220 13.76 -4.97 9.13
C LEU A 220 12.76 -4.77 10.27
N LEU A 221 11.49 -5.16 10.04
CA LEU A 221 10.42 -5.06 11.02
C LEU A 221 9.53 -6.30 10.96
N THR A 222 9.06 -6.75 12.12
CA THR A 222 8.01 -7.77 12.22
C THR A 222 7.12 -7.44 13.41
N ASN A 223 5.82 -7.30 13.18
CA ASN A 223 4.85 -7.08 14.26
C ASN A 223 3.41 -7.41 13.82
N LYS A 224 2.46 -7.24 14.73
CA LYS A 224 1.03 -7.41 14.45
C LYS A 224 0.52 -6.44 13.38
N LEU A 225 -0.50 -6.86 12.63
CA LEU A 225 -1.30 -5.97 11.80
C LEU A 225 -2.08 -4.97 12.66
N ARG A 226 -2.53 -3.91 12.01
CA ARG A 226 -3.26 -2.77 12.55
C ARG A 226 -4.65 -2.68 11.94
N ASP A 227 -5.58 -2.10 12.69
CA ASP A 227 -6.92 -1.76 12.22
C ASP A 227 -7.13 -0.24 12.25
N TYR A 228 -6.99 0.38 11.08
CA TYR A 228 -7.15 1.82 10.91
C TYR A 228 -8.60 2.24 10.60
N SER A 229 -9.57 1.33 10.69
CA SER A 229 -10.96 1.57 10.26
C SER A 229 -11.62 2.75 10.98
N ASN A 230 -11.18 3.07 12.21
CA ASN A 230 -11.63 4.25 12.95
C ASN A 230 -11.34 5.59 12.24
N PHE A 231 -10.39 5.63 11.31
CA PHE A 231 -10.17 6.82 10.46
C PHE A 231 -11.24 6.98 9.38
N GLY A 232 -11.82 5.88 8.91
CA GLY A 232 -12.66 5.85 7.72
C GLY A 232 -11.84 5.73 6.43
N PHE A 233 -12.25 6.44 5.37
CA PHE A 233 -11.56 6.39 4.08
C PHE A 233 -10.13 6.98 4.18
N PRO A 234 -9.12 6.39 3.52
CA PRO A 234 -9.17 5.21 2.64
C PRO A 234 -9.05 3.86 3.36
N TYR A 235 -8.85 3.86 4.68
CA TYR A 235 -8.58 2.66 5.46
C TYR A 235 -9.79 1.74 5.69
N ASN A 236 -10.95 2.11 5.15
CA ASN A 236 -12.12 1.25 5.09
C ASN A 236 -12.26 0.51 3.74
N GLN A 237 -11.29 0.66 2.83
CA GLN A 237 -11.21 -0.03 1.55
C GLN A 237 -10.50 -1.39 1.69
N SER A 238 -11.06 -2.41 1.06
CA SER A 238 -10.45 -3.75 0.98
C SER A 238 -9.41 -3.81 -0.14
N ASN A 239 -8.39 -4.66 0.01
CA ASN A 239 -7.34 -4.90 -1.00
C ASN A 239 -6.66 -3.61 -1.48
N PHE A 240 -6.30 -2.77 -0.52
CA PHE A 240 -5.83 -1.42 -0.78
C PHE A 240 -4.31 -1.35 -0.74
N LEU A 241 -3.73 -0.62 -1.70
CA LEU A 241 -2.32 -0.28 -1.74
C LEU A 241 -2.16 1.20 -2.05
N PHE A 242 -1.37 1.89 -1.22
CA PHE A 242 -0.89 3.25 -1.45
C PHE A 242 0.61 3.34 -1.32
N LEU A 243 1.25 4.13 -2.17
CA LEU A 243 2.63 4.59 -2.02
C LEU A 243 2.69 6.10 -2.25
N GLY A 244 3.25 6.86 -1.31
CA GLY A 244 3.45 8.30 -1.51
C GLY A 244 3.38 9.11 -0.23
N ASP A 245 3.18 10.42 -0.38
CA ASP A 245 3.00 11.35 0.72
C ASP A 245 1.51 11.46 1.08
N ASN A 246 1.15 10.98 2.26
CA ASN A 246 -0.21 11.10 2.79
C ASN A 246 -0.30 12.05 4.00
N SER A 247 0.65 12.98 4.13
CA SER A 247 0.80 13.85 5.28
C SER A 247 0.77 15.33 4.89
N GLY A 248 -0.25 16.07 5.35
CA GLY A 248 -0.29 17.54 5.23
C GLY A 248 0.66 18.27 6.20
N SER A 249 1.75 17.65 6.61
CA SER A 249 2.78 18.23 7.50
C SER A 249 4.16 17.59 7.33
N ALA A 250 4.36 16.87 6.23
CA ALA A 250 5.65 16.28 5.86
C ALA A 250 5.85 16.42 4.34
N SER A 251 7.04 16.10 3.84
CA SER A 251 7.32 16.15 2.41
C SER A 251 8.46 15.22 2.03
N VAL A 252 8.53 14.81 0.75
CA VAL A 252 9.54 13.88 0.24
C VAL A 252 9.97 14.21 -1.18
N ILE A 253 11.22 13.87 -1.51
CA ILE A 253 11.63 13.50 -2.87
C ILE A 253 11.93 12.01 -2.82
N VAL A 254 11.11 11.21 -3.50
CA VAL A 254 11.26 9.75 -3.53
C VAL A 254 11.41 9.27 -4.96
N LYS A 255 12.35 8.34 -5.16
CA LYS A 255 12.45 7.57 -6.39
C LYS A 255 11.69 6.26 -6.24
N ILE A 256 10.93 5.88 -7.24
CA ILE A 256 10.14 4.65 -7.31
C ILE A 256 10.45 3.97 -8.64
N ALA A 257 10.83 2.69 -8.59
CA ALA A 257 11.19 1.92 -9.78
C ALA A 257 10.32 0.68 -9.99
N TYR A 258 9.69 0.16 -8.93
CA TYR A 258 8.93 -1.07 -9.01
C TYR A 258 7.87 -1.16 -7.92
N ALA A 259 6.72 -1.77 -8.23
CA ALA A 259 5.72 -2.23 -7.28
C ALA A 259 4.93 -3.42 -7.86
N ALA A 260 4.84 -4.52 -7.13
CA ALA A 260 4.06 -5.69 -7.50
C ALA A 260 3.46 -6.36 -6.26
N ILE A 261 2.33 -7.02 -6.44
CA ILE A 261 1.63 -7.77 -5.40
C ILE A 261 1.60 -9.24 -5.79
N THR A 262 1.91 -10.11 -4.83
CA THR A 262 1.90 -11.56 -4.98
C THR A 262 0.94 -12.15 -3.94
N ALA A 263 -0.17 -12.74 -4.37
CA ALA A 263 -1.07 -13.48 -3.46
C ALA A 263 -0.63 -14.95 -3.35
N HIS A 264 -0.69 -15.53 -2.15
CA HIS A 264 -0.25 -16.91 -1.85
C HIS A 264 -1.40 -17.87 -1.57
#